data_AF-A0A2H9PLS3-F1
#
_entry.id   AF-A0A2H9PLS3-F1
#
_cell.length_a   1.000
_cell.length_b   1.000
_cell.length_c   1.000
_cell.angle_alpha   90.00
_cell.angle_beta   90.00
_cell.angle_gamma   90.00
#
_symmetry.space_group_name_H-M   'P 1'
#
loop_
_entity.id
_entity.type
_entity.pdbx_description
1 polymer ?
#
loop_
_entity_poly.entity_id
_entity_poly.type
_entity_poly.pdbx_seq_one_letter_code
_entity_poly.pdbx_strand_id
1 'polypeptide(L)'
;MVAQKNGFFIMLLLVALVLAACQPVQDSAENATKIWYPENITIDTSPQAPSENTVMVGDTAEVITITINETQQVNLKPVVEAREGLPVSFTFSAPLDANGVWQTKVGDAGEYLITITATDGLTTDSRKVLLLVRSLNRPPVLGKLDDVTVHEGETVSFSPVAVDPDGDDITITYSGFMETSSYTTKYGDAGEYIETITVSDGRFTDSKRVKVKVLKTNRPPVLKPILDVTVIEGNQVVVKPQAIDPDNDAVSYVFTAPLTSDGVWQTAAGDAGTYKVNVTATDGKLSDTKSIFILVSRRNKAPVLASI
;
A
#
# COMPACT_ATOMS: atom_id res chain seq x y z
N MET A 1 42.69 18.06 65.20
CA MET A 1 41.73 19.02 65.75
C MET A 1 40.46 18.26 66.07
N VAL A 2 40.34 17.75 67.30
CA VAL A 2 39.50 18.34 68.39
C VAL A 2 38.02 18.07 68.09
N ALA A 3 37.46 16.96 68.60
CA ALA A 3 36.72 16.82 69.88
C ALA A 3 35.19 16.94 69.61
N GLN A 4 34.23 16.34 70.32
CA GLN A 4 34.19 15.65 71.61
C GLN A 4 32.80 14.99 71.74
N LYS A 5 32.74 13.78 72.34
CA LYS A 5 31.88 13.34 73.47
C LYS A 5 30.33 13.55 73.41
N ASN A 6 29.50 12.57 73.77
CA ASN A 6 29.32 12.06 75.14
C ASN A 6 28.50 10.74 75.16
N GLY A 7 28.81 9.85 76.11
CA GLY A 7 28.04 8.64 76.44
C GLY A 7 27.12 8.81 77.66
N PHE A 8 26.90 7.68 78.36
CA PHE A 8 26.12 7.41 79.61
C PHE A 8 24.68 6.90 79.36
N PHE A 9 24.10 5.91 80.08
CA PHE A 9 24.44 5.21 81.32
C PHE A 9 23.65 3.88 81.46
N ILE A 10 24.18 2.92 82.24
CA ILE A 10 23.56 1.63 82.65
C ILE A 10 22.92 1.81 84.04
N MET A 11 21.75 1.21 84.32
CA MET A 11 21.34 0.92 85.71
C MET A 11 20.35 -0.27 85.88
N LEU A 12 20.89 -1.31 86.55
CA LEU A 12 20.36 -2.32 87.48
C LEU A 12 18.85 -2.57 87.75
N LEU A 13 18.45 -3.83 87.51
CA LEU A 13 17.98 -4.90 88.44
C LEU A 13 16.90 -4.61 89.52
N LEU A 14 15.80 -5.39 89.48
CA LEU A 14 15.08 -5.86 90.67
C LEU A 14 14.45 -7.25 90.44
N VAL A 15 14.57 -8.13 91.42
CA VAL A 15 14.09 -9.53 91.47
C VAL A 15 13.07 -9.65 92.60
N ALA A 16 11.94 -10.35 92.39
CA ALA A 16 11.21 -11.06 93.46
C ALA A 16 10.22 -12.13 92.92
N LEU A 17 10.27 -13.29 93.58
CA LEU A 17 9.60 -14.59 93.45
C LEU A 17 8.07 -14.52 93.79
N VAL A 18 7.17 -15.45 93.39
CA VAL A 18 6.81 -16.71 94.12
C VAL A 18 5.68 -17.53 93.40
N LEU A 19 5.93 -18.84 93.20
CA LEU A 19 5.13 -20.12 93.19
C LEU A 19 3.90 -20.47 92.30
N ALA A 20 4.06 -21.64 91.63
CA ALA A 20 3.15 -22.81 91.40
C ALA A 20 1.94 -22.68 90.43
N ALA A 21 1.60 -23.60 89.51
CA ALA A 21 1.92 -25.02 89.29
C ALA A 21 1.61 -25.46 87.81
N CYS A 22 2.21 -26.60 87.41
CA CYS A 22 1.88 -27.53 86.30
C CYS A 22 1.75 -27.06 84.82
N GLN A 23 2.61 -27.66 83.97
CA GLN A 23 2.65 -27.69 82.49
C GLN A 23 1.34 -28.21 81.84
N PRO A 24 1.01 -27.86 80.56
CA PRO A 24 1.73 -28.38 79.39
C PRO A 24 2.03 -27.36 78.27
N VAL A 25 2.97 -27.77 77.44
CA VAL A 25 3.43 -27.17 76.18
C VAL A 25 2.25 -26.76 75.30
N GLN A 26 2.20 -25.47 74.93
CA GLN A 26 1.48 -25.03 73.73
C GLN A 26 2.43 -24.20 72.87
N ASP A 27 2.70 -24.78 71.71
CA ASP A 27 3.18 -24.14 70.51
C ASP A 27 2.11 -23.13 70.05
N SER A 28 2.47 -21.86 69.87
CA SER A 28 1.62 -20.90 69.19
C SER A 28 2.48 -19.92 68.42
N ALA A 29 2.36 -20.04 67.09
CA ALA A 29 2.86 -19.16 66.07
C ALA A 29 2.70 -17.68 66.41
N GLU A 30 3.76 -16.90 66.21
CA GLU A 30 3.63 -15.48 65.92
C GLU A 30 4.70 -15.00 64.93
N ASN A 31 4.19 -14.49 63.81
CA ASN A 31 4.70 -13.41 62.96
C ASN A 31 6.10 -13.51 62.35
N ALA A 32 6.14 -13.92 61.08
CA ALA A 32 7.11 -13.41 60.12
C ALA A 32 6.37 -12.52 59.10
N THR A 33 6.36 -11.21 59.32
CA THR A 33 5.98 -10.20 58.33
C THR A 33 7.17 -9.30 58.06
N LYS A 34 7.94 -9.62 57.00
CA LYS A 34 8.62 -8.64 56.15
C LYS A 34 9.23 -9.34 54.93
N ILE A 35 8.63 -9.15 53.76
CA ILE A 35 9.14 -9.63 52.47
C ILE A 35 9.46 -8.39 51.62
N TRP A 36 10.67 -8.37 51.02
CA TRP A 36 11.19 -7.26 50.20
C TRP A 36 11.06 -7.56 48.70
N TYR A 37 10.88 -6.49 47.91
CA TYR A 37 10.63 -6.48 46.46
C TYR A 37 11.92 -6.30 45.64
N PRO A 38 12.04 -6.90 44.44
CA PRO A 38 12.86 -6.32 43.39
C PRO A 38 12.02 -5.32 42.57
N GLU A 39 12.27 -4.02 42.80
CA GLU A 39 12.03 -3.00 41.78
C GLU A 39 12.99 -3.23 40.60
N ASN A 40 12.47 -3.00 39.39
CA ASN A 40 13.15 -2.86 38.09
C ASN A 40 12.91 -4.02 37.10
N ILE A 41 11.74 -3.95 36.45
CA ILE A 41 11.46 -4.55 35.15
C ILE A 41 12.22 -3.73 34.11
N THR A 42 13.21 -4.31 33.44
CA THR A 42 13.80 -3.72 32.22
C THR A 42 13.36 -4.55 31.01
N ILE A 43 12.61 -3.90 30.13
CA ILE A 43 12.21 -4.44 28.82
C ILE A 43 13.16 -3.79 27.81
N ASP A 44 14.09 -4.55 27.24
CA ASP A 44 14.80 -4.10 26.04
C ASP A 44 13.88 -4.33 24.84
N THR A 45 13.46 -3.23 24.20
CA THR A 45 12.57 -3.24 23.03
C THR A 45 13.34 -3.04 21.71
N SER A 46 14.64 -3.31 21.67
CA SER A 46 15.44 -3.18 20.43
C SER A 46 15.19 -4.34 19.46
N PRO A 47 15.06 -4.11 18.14
CA PRO A 47 14.87 -5.15 17.15
C PRO A 47 16.21 -5.80 16.79
N GLN A 48 16.80 -6.60 17.68
CA GLN A 48 17.96 -7.41 17.33
C GLN A 48 18.19 -8.60 18.27
N ALA A 49 18.24 -9.80 17.68
CA ALA A 49 18.67 -11.08 18.26
C ALA A 49 17.92 -11.54 19.53
N PRO A 50 17.82 -12.86 19.83
CA PRO A 50 17.07 -13.34 20.98
C PRO A 50 17.74 -12.87 22.28
N SER A 51 17.19 -11.85 22.93
CA SER A 51 17.60 -11.46 24.28
C SER A 51 16.89 -12.35 25.30
N GLU A 52 17.66 -12.91 26.24
CA GLU A 52 17.13 -13.66 27.38
C GLU A 52 16.36 -12.73 28.32
N ASN A 53 15.04 -12.70 28.23
CA ASN A 53 14.20 -11.94 29.15
C ASN A 53 13.98 -12.78 30.44
N THR A 54 14.61 -12.40 31.54
CA THR A 54 14.45 -13.02 32.87
C THR A 54 13.54 -12.16 33.75
N VAL A 55 12.44 -12.72 34.27
CA VAL A 55 11.50 -12.01 35.17
C VAL A 55 11.47 -12.68 36.54
N MET A 56 11.66 -11.88 37.60
CA MET A 56 11.58 -12.28 39.01
C MET A 56 10.15 -12.07 39.53
N VAL A 57 9.54 -13.07 40.17
CA VAL A 57 8.14 -13.03 40.64
C VAL A 57 8.12 -12.86 42.17
N GLY A 58 7.53 -11.77 42.68
CA GLY A 58 7.41 -11.43 44.11
C GLY A 58 5.96 -11.34 44.64
N ASP A 59 5.80 -11.15 45.95
CA ASP A 59 4.53 -11.30 46.68
C ASP A 59 3.61 -10.06 46.70
N THR A 60 2.76 -9.90 45.68
CA THR A 60 1.61 -8.98 45.74
C THR A 60 0.31 -9.73 45.43
N ALA A 61 -0.80 -9.26 46.01
CA ALA A 61 -2.16 -9.73 45.69
C ALA A 61 -2.62 -9.31 44.27
N GLU A 62 -1.76 -8.62 43.52
CA GLU A 62 -1.97 -8.24 42.13
C GLU A 62 -1.38 -9.31 41.21
N VAL A 63 -2.15 -9.70 40.19
CA VAL A 63 -1.67 -10.61 39.15
C VAL A 63 -0.57 -9.91 38.36
N ILE A 64 0.66 -10.41 38.44
CA ILE A 64 1.78 -9.92 37.65
C ILE A 64 1.44 -10.11 36.17
N THR A 65 1.52 -9.04 35.40
CA THR A 65 1.28 -9.07 33.95
C THR A 65 2.60 -8.95 33.20
N ILE A 66 2.90 -9.93 32.35
CA ILE A 66 4.05 -9.94 31.44
C ILE A 66 3.51 -9.77 30.03
N THR A 67 4.07 -8.85 29.25
CA THR A 67 3.70 -8.67 27.84
C THR A 67 4.88 -8.97 26.94
N ILE A 68 4.67 -9.84 25.95
CA ILE A 68 5.63 -10.14 24.89
C ILE A 68 4.93 -10.06 23.53
N ASN A 69 5.68 -10.01 22.44
CA ASN A 69 5.15 -10.25 21.10
C ASN A 69 5.33 -11.73 20.73
N GLU A 70 4.53 -12.23 19.80
CA GLU A 70 4.76 -13.54 19.18
C GLU A 70 6.21 -13.69 18.69
N THR A 71 6.68 -14.94 18.63
CA THR A 71 8.07 -15.34 18.34
C THR A 71 9.09 -15.05 19.44
N GLN A 72 8.74 -14.31 20.50
CA GLN A 72 9.60 -14.13 21.66
C GLN A 72 9.53 -15.33 22.60
N GLN A 73 10.64 -15.60 23.29
CA GLN A 73 10.69 -16.62 24.32
C GLN A 73 10.32 -16.02 25.68
N VAL A 74 9.49 -16.75 26.44
CA VAL A 74 9.27 -16.52 27.87
C VAL A 74 10.16 -17.46 28.65
N ASN A 75 10.83 -16.95 29.68
CA ASN A 75 11.61 -17.73 30.63
C ASN A 75 11.31 -17.25 32.06
N LEU A 76 10.42 -17.95 32.75
CA LEU A 76 10.06 -17.62 34.13
C LEU A 76 11.00 -18.34 35.09
N LYS A 77 11.70 -17.57 35.93
CA LYS A 77 12.58 -18.09 36.97
C LYS A 77 12.07 -17.61 38.33
N PRO A 78 11.15 -18.37 38.97
CA PRO A 78 10.64 -18.02 40.29
C PRO A 78 11.78 -18.05 41.30
N VAL A 79 11.72 -17.17 42.30
CA VAL A 79 12.67 -17.13 43.40
C VAL A 79 11.93 -17.29 44.71
N VAL A 80 12.46 -18.14 45.59
CA VAL A 80 11.93 -18.39 46.93
C VAL A 80 13.03 -18.12 47.95
N GLU A 81 12.66 -17.57 49.10
CA GLU A 81 13.55 -17.53 50.26
C GLU A 81 13.50 -18.89 50.95
N ALA A 82 14.63 -19.59 50.98
CA ALA A 82 14.72 -20.92 51.58
C ALA A 82 14.58 -20.84 53.10
N ARG A 83 13.55 -21.49 53.67
CA ARG A 83 13.56 -21.89 55.08
C ARG A 83 14.27 -23.24 55.21
N GLU A 84 15.36 -23.26 55.97
CA GLU A 84 15.96 -24.47 56.56
C GLU A 84 16.26 -25.61 55.55
N GLY A 85 16.93 -25.30 54.42
CA GLY A 85 17.66 -26.31 53.63
C GLY A 85 16.83 -27.39 52.91
N LEU A 86 15.50 -27.30 52.89
CA LEU A 86 14.67 -28.19 52.08
C LEU A 86 14.75 -27.81 50.59
N PRO A 87 14.93 -28.78 49.67
CA PRO A 87 14.93 -28.50 48.24
C PRO A 87 13.52 -28.07 47.81
N VAL A 88 13.41 -26.87 47.22
CA VAL A 88 12.17 -26.41 46.59
C VAL A 88 12.20 -26.76 45.11
N SER A 89 11.10 -27.31 44.62
CA SER A 89 10.87 -27.55 43.20
C SER A 89 9.69 -26.70 42.70
N PHE A 90 9.72 -26.37 41.41
CA PHE A 90 8.68 -25.58 40.77
C PHE A 90 7.97 -26.40 39.69
N THR A 91 6.67 -26.19 39.57
CA THR A 91 5.89 -26.65 38.44
C THR A 91 5.17 -25.47 37.79
N PHE A 92 5.07 -25.51 36.47
CA PHE A 92 4.43 -24.48 35.66
C PHE A 92 3.23 -25.07 34.94
N SER A 93 2.12 -24.34 34.90
CA SER A 93 1.02 -24.70 34.01
C SER A 93 1.38 -24.39 32.55
N ALA A 94 0.67 -25.02 31.61
CA ALA A 94 0.72 -24.67 30.20
C ALA A 94 0.51 -23.15 29.99
N PRO A 95 1.12 -22.54 28.95
CA PRO A 95 1.90 -23.18 27.87
C PRO A 95 3.39 -23.38 28.18
N LEU A 96 3.88 -23.07 29.39
CA LEU A 96 5.29 -23.28 29.75
C LEU A 96 5.64 -24.77 29.83
N ASP A 97 6.89 -25.09 29.52
CA ASP A 97 7.47 -26.40 29.76
C ASP A 97 7.86 -26.60 31.25
N ALA A 98 8.41 -27.77 31.58
CA ALA A 98 8.82 -28.09 32.95
C ALA A 98 9.93 -27.18 33.51
N ASN A 99 10.64 -26.45 32.65
CA ASN A 99 11.69 -25.51 33.03
C ASN A 99 11.17 -24.07 33.12
N GLY A 100 9.87 -23.84 32.94
CA GLY A 100 9.29 -22.49 32.94
C GLY A 100 9.57 -21.72 31.65
N VAL A 101 9.82 -22.43 30.54
CA VAL A 101 10.15 -21.83 29.24
C VAL A 101 9.02 -22.05 28.25
N TRP A 102 8.69 -21.01 27.47
CA TRP A 102 7.83 -21.13 26.31
C TRP A 102 8.37 -20.30 25.14
N GLN A 103 8.62 -20.96 24.02
CA GLN A 103 8.94 -20.30 22.75
C GLN A 103 7.64 -20.07 21.99
N THR A 104 7.15 -18.83 21.97
CA THR A 104 5.95 -18.48 21.21
C THR A 104 6.20 -18.56 19.70
N LYS A 105 5.12 -18.71 18.94
CA LYS A 105 5.06 -18.73 17.47
C LYS A 105 3.98 -17.77 16.99
N VAL A 106 3.98 -17.51 15.69
CA VAL A 106 2.86 -16.81 15.04
C VAL A 106 1.58 -17.62 15.24
N GLY A 107 0.51 -16.97 15.68
CA GLY A 107 -0.77 -17.58 16.06
C GLY A 107 -0.93 -17.83 17.56
N ASP A 108 0.10 -17.58 18.38
CA ASP A 108 0.04 -17.72 19.84
C ASP A 108 -0.47 -16.44 20.54
N ALA A 109 -0.85 -15.39 19.81
CA ALA A 109 -1.43 -14.18 20.39
C ALA A 109 -2.63 -14.49 21.29
N GLY A 110 -2.65 -13.88 22.47
CA GLY A 110 -3.71 -14.11 23.45
C GLY A 110 -3.26 -13.89 24.88
N GLU A 111 -4.17 -14.21 25.80
CA GLU A 111 -3.97 -14.11 27.24
C GLU A 111 -3.81 -15.51 27.86
N TYR A 112 -2.72 -15.71 28.58
CA TYR A 112 -2.40 -16.97 29.24
C TYR A 112 -2.26 -16.75 30.73
N LEU A 113 -3.18 -17.31 31.51
CA LEU A 113 -3.12 -17.28 32.96
C LEU A 113 -2.27 -18.46 33.46
N ILE A 114 -1.00 -18.21 33.71
CA ILE A 114 -0.01 -19.20 34.12
C ILE A 114 -0.05 -19.34 35.64
N THR A 115 -0.17 -20.57 36.14
CA THR A 115 0.00 -20.88 37.56
C THR A 115 1.39 -21.46 37.79
N ILE A 116 2.13 -20.86 38.72
CA ILE A 116 3.44 -21.30 39.18
C ILE A 116 3.23 -21.87 40.58
N THR A 117 3.59 -23.13 40.80
CA THR A 117 3.48 -23.79 42.10
C THR A 117 4.87 -24.13 42.61
N ALA A 118 5.18 -23.69 43.83
CA ALA A 118 6.38 -24.07 44.56
C ALA A 118 6.03 -25.16 45.58
N THR A 119 6.87 -26.18 45.72
CA THR A 119 6.71 -27.23 46.75
C THR A 119 8.04 -27.66 47.36
N ASP A 120 8.03 -27.85 48.67
CA ASP A 120 9.11 -28.48 49.45
C ASP A 120 8.87 -29.98 49.69
N GLY A 121 7.83 -30.56 49.05
CA GLY A 121 7.41 -31.94 49.23
C GLY A 121 6.47 -32.19 50.42
N LEU A 122 6.27 -31.19 51.29
CA LEU A 122 5.32 -31.23 52.42
C LEU A 122 4.13 -30.29 52.20
N THR A 123 4.41 -29.12 51.65
CA THR A 123 3.46 -28.04 51.41
C THR A 123 3.63 -27.46 50.01
N THR A 124 2.64 -26.69 49.57
CA THR A 124 2.65 -26.02 48.27
C THR A 124 2.18 -24.58 48.42
N ASP A 125 2.81 -23.65 47.71
CA ASP A 125 2.31 -22.30 47.47
C ASP A 125 2.14 -22.08 45.97
N SER A 126 1.18 -21.27 45.54
CA SER A 126 0.91 -21.03 44.12
C SER A 126 0.58 -19.58 43.81
N ARG A 127 1.14 -19.08 42.71
CA ARG A 127 0.90 -17.73 42.19
C ARG A 127 0.43 -17.78 40.75
N LYS A 128 -0.38 -16.79 40.36
CA LYS A 128 -0.83 -16.60 38.99
C LYS A 128 -0.10 -15.43 38.34
N VAL A 129 0.34 -15.64 37.10
CA VAL A 129 0.94 -14.64 36.22
C VAL A 129 0.09 -14.56 34.96
N LEU A 130 -0.33 -13.35 34.59
CA LEU A 130 -0.99 -13.11 33.32
C LEU A 130 0.07 -12.83 32.26
N LEU A 131 0.20 -13.71 31.27
CA LEU A 131 1.05 -13.50 30.12
C LEU A 131 0.20 -13.04 28.94
N LEU A 132 0.42 -11.82 28.48
CA LEU A 132 -0.17 -11.25 27.28
C LEU A 132 0.80 -11.41 26.11
N VAL A 133 0.43 -12.23 25.13
CA VAL A 133 1.16 -12.36 23.86
C VAL A 133 0.47 -11.48 22.83
N ARG A 134 1.16 -10.43 22.37
CA ARG A 134 0.69 -9.53 21.32
C ARG A 134 0.94 -10.16 19.95
N SER A 135 -0.06 -10.10 19.08
CA SER A 135 0.07 -10.49 17.68
C SER A 135 1.16 -9.69 16.99
N LEU A 136 1.97 -10.34 16.18
CA LEU A 136 2.92 -9.68 15.30
C LEU A 136 2.25 -9.44 13.94
N ASN A 137 2.13 -8.17 13.56
CA ASN A 137 1.52 -7.75 12.30
C ASN A 137 2.27 -8.35 11.10
N ARG A 138 1.54 -8.94 10.15
CA ARG A 138 2.05 -9.51 8.91
C ARG A 138 1.72 -8.58 7.74
N PRO A 139 2.59 -8.48 6.71
CA PRO A 139 2.33 -7.60 5.58
C PRO A 139 1.11 -8.08 4.78
N PRO A 140 0.36 -7.15 4.17
CA PRO A 140 -0.69 -7.50 3.21
C PRO A 140 -0.07 -8.16 1.97
N VAL A 141 -0.84 -8.99 1.29
CA VAL A 141 -0.41 -9.71 0.08
C VAL A 141 -1.20 -9.21 -1.12
N LEU A 142 -0.50 -8.63 -2.10
CA LEU A 142 -1.08 -8.25 -3.38
C LEU A 142 -1.10 -9.46 -4.33
N GLY A 143 -2.25 -9.72 -4.94
CA GLY A 143 -2.43 -10.74 -5.97
C GLY A 143 -1.66 -10.45 -7.25
N LYS A 144 -1.62 -11.43 -8.17
CA LYS A 144 -0.99 -11.25 -9.48
C LYS A 144 -1.71 -10.13 -10.25
N LEU A 145 -0.93 -9.35 -10.98
CA LEU A 145 -1.44 -8.38 -11.94
C LEU A 145 -0.88 -8.73 -13.32
N ASP A 146 -1.67 -8.43 -14.35
CA ASP A 146 -1.30 -8.66 -15.74
C ASP A 146 -0.95 -7.33 -16.43
N ASP A 147 -0.08 -7.42 -17.43
CA ASP A 147 0.26 -6.29 -18.29
C ASP A 147 -0.95 -5.91 -19.15
N VAL A 148 -1.07 -4.61 -19.48
CA VAL A 148 -2.20 -4.07 -20.25
C VAL A 148 -1.68 -3.46 -21.55
N THR A 149 -2.37 -3.75 -22.66
CA THR A 149 -2.14 -3.07 -23.95
C THR A 149 -3.44 -2.48 -24.45
N VAL A 150 -3.44 -1.20 -24.78
CA VAL A 150 -4.60 -0.46 -25.29
C VAL A 150 -4.18 0.46 -26.44
N HIS A 151 -5.14 0.95 -27.21
CA HIS A 151 -4.94 2.04 -28.17
C HIS A 151 -5.20 3.41 -27.54
N GLU A 152 -4.58 4.47 -28.07
CA GLU A 152 -4.90 5.85 -27.67
C GLU A 152 -6.41 6.11 -27.81
N GLY A 153 -7.01 6.69 -26.76
CA GLY A 153 -8.46 6.90 -26.65
C GLY A 153 -9.19 5.83 -25.83
N GLU A 154 -8.55 4.68 -25.57
CA GLU A 154 -9.10 3.62 -24.73
C GLU A 154 -8.70 3.78 -23.26
N THR A 155 -9.45 3.10 -22.38
CA THR A 155 -9.24 3.15 -20.93
C THR A 155 -8.39 1.97 -20.45
N VAL A 156 -7.32 2.29 -19.73
CA VAL A 156 -6.57 1.33 -18.90
C VAL A 156 -7.23 1.30 -17.52
N SER A 157 -7.46 0.10 -16.97
CA SER A 157 -8.00 -0.05 -15.61
C SER A 157 -7.39 -1.25 -14.91
N PHE A 158 -7.17 -1.11 -13.60
CA PHE A 158 -6.70 -2.18 -12.73
C PHE A 158 -7.73 -2.46 -11.64
N SER A 159 -7.95 -3.73 -11.34
CA SER A 159 -8.78 -4.21 -10.22
C SER A 159 -7.94 -5.14 -9.35
N PRO A 160 -6.95 -4.60 -8.62
CA PRO A 160 -6.08 -5.39 -7.75
C PRO A 160 -6.89 -6.08 -6.65
N VAL A 161 -6.54 -7.34 -6.38
CA VAL A 161 -7.05 -8.08 -5.23
C VAL A 161 -5.92 -8.22 -4.22
N ALA A 162 -6.17 -7.86 -2.97
CA ALA A 162 -5.21 -8.01 -1.88
C ALA A 162 -5.90 -8.57 -0.65
N VAL A 163 -5.12 -9.26 0.19
CA VAL A 163 -5.58 -9.87 1.45
C VAL A 163 -4.57 -9.55 2.54
N ASP A 164 -5.07 -9.13 3.68
CA ASP A 164 -4.27 -8.98 4.88
C ASP A 164 -4.41 -10.24 5.74
N PRO A 165 -3.31 -10.92 6.12
CA PRO A 165 -3.39 -12.14 6.91
C PRO A 165 -4.00 -11.98 8.30
N ASP A 166 -3.93 -10.78 8.89
CA ASP A 166 -4.43 -10.45 10.21
C ASP A 166 -5.84 -9.82 10.17
N GLY A 167 -6.32 -9.50 8.97
CA GLY A 167 -7.63 -8.91 8.74
C GLY A 167 -7.65 -7.39 8.88
N ASP A 168 -6.47 -6.75 8.85
CA ASP A 168 -6.35 -5.30 8.88
C ASP A 168 -6.88 -4.65 7.59
N ASP A 169 -7.36 -3.42 7.70
CA ASP A 169 -7.90 -2.66 6.56
C ASP A 169 -6.79 -2.34 5.54
N ILE A 170 -7.07 -2.61 4.26
CA ILE A 170 -6.12 -2.40 3.16
C ILE A 170 -6.41 -1.10 2.43
N THR A 171 -5.38 -0.28 2.27
CA THR A 171 -5.35 0.86 1.36
C THR A 171 -4.55 0.53 0.09
N ILE A 172 -5.08 0.89 -1.08
CA ILE A 172 -4.42 0.68 -2.38
C ILE A 172 -4.03 2.02 -2.98
N THR A 173 -2.77 2.13 -3.43
CA THR A 173 -2.25 3.32 -4.11
C THR A 173 -1.63 2.95 -5.46
N TYR A 174 -1.65 3.92 -6.36
CA TYR A 174 -1.18 3.81 -7.74
C TYR A 174 -0.13 4.89 -7.98
N SER A 175 0.93 4.55 -8.70
CA SER A 175 2.02 5.48 -9.00
C SER A 175 2.69 5.09 -10.31
N GLY A 176 3.02 6.09 -11.12
CA GLY A 176 3.57 5.87 -12.45
C GLY A 176 2.82 6.69 -13.49
N PHE A 177 2.23 6.01 -14.47
CA PHE A 177 1.58 6.65 -15.61
C PHE A 177 0.20 7.23 -15.25
N MET A 178 -0.58 6.53 -14.42
CA MET A 178 -2.00 6.86 -14.22
C MET A 178 -2.30 7.48 -12.86
N GLU A 179 -1.45 7.23 -11.85
CA GLU A 179 -1.62 7.64 -10.43
C GLU A 179 -2.99 7.27 -9.80
N THR A 180 -3.79 6.50 -10.52
CA THR A 180 -5.18 6.16 -10.23
C THR A 180 -5.46 4.75 -10.74
N SER A 181 -6.57 4.16 -10.30
CA SER A 181 -6.96 2.81 -10.71
C SER A 181 -7.40 2.72 -12.17
N SER A 182 -7.71 3.84 -12.81
CA SER A 182 -8.20 3.89 -14.17
C SER A 182 -7.82 5.19 -14.86
N TYR A 183 -7.38 5.10 -16.11
CA TYR A 183 -7.02 6.25 -16.94
C TYR A 183 -7.47 6.05 -18.37
N THR A 184 -8.17 7.05 -18.92
CA THR A 184 -8.50 7.08 -20.34
C THR A 184 -7.39 7.80 -21.09
N THR A 185 -6.71 7.05 -21.94
CA THR A 185 -5.59 7.55 -22.75
C THR A 185 -6.05 8.58 -23.77
N LYS A 186 -5.14 9.46 -24.15
CA LYS A 186 -5.33 10.54 -25.13
C LYS A 186 -4.39 10.32 -26.31
N TYR A 187 -4.67 11.03 -27.39
CA TYR A 187 -3.71 11.17 -28.47
C TYR A 187 -2.42 11.83 -27.95
N GLY A 188 -1.28 11.21 -28.24
CA GLY A 188 0.03 11.59 -27.72
C GLY A 188 0.52 10.73 -26.55
N ASP A 189 -0.33 9.86 -25.99
CA ASP A 189 0.04 8.96 -24.89
C ASP A 189 0.65 7.65 -25.40
N ALA A 190 0.83 7.46 -26.72
CA ALA A 190 1.48 6.26 -27.23
C ALA A 190 2.88 6.05 -26.62
N GLY A 191 3.10 4.86 -26.05
CA GLY A 191 4.32 4.56 -25.31
C GLY A 191 4.25 3.27 -24.51
N GLU A 192 5.35 2.94 -23.84
CA GLU A 192 5.42 1.87 -22.85
C GLU A 192 5.73 2.46 -21.48
N TYR A 193 4.91 2.10 -20.50
CA TYR A 193 4.95 2.63 -19.14
C TYR A 193 5.04 1.50 -18.13
N ILE A 194 5.51 1.83 -16.93
CA ILE A 194 5.47 0.93 -15.78
C ILE A 194 4.63 1.58 -14.69
N GLU A 195 3.53 0.94 -14.35
CA GLU A 195 2.67 1.32 -13.23
C GLU A 195 3.07 0.49 -12.01
N THR A 196 3.13 1.12 -10.84
CA THR A 196 3.38 0.45 -9.55
C THR A 196 2.13 0.55 -8.69
N ILE A 197 1.57 -0.61 -8.37
CA ILE A 197 0.42 -0.74 -7.49
C ILE A 197 0.92 -1.22 -6.13
N THR A 198 0.58 -0.48 -5.08
CA THR A 198 1.00 -0.75 -3.71
C THR A 198 -0.22 -0.95 -2.83
N VAL A 199 -0.17 -1.94 -1.96
CA VAL A 199 -1.17 -2.17 -0.91
C VAL A 199 -0.52 -2.02 0.45
N SER A 200 -1.24 -1.43 1.40
CA SER A 200 -0.75 -1.17 2.76
C SER A 200 -1.85 -1.40 3.78
N ASP A 201 -1.48 -1.97 4.93
CA ASP A 201 -2.27 -2.07 6.16
C ASP A 201 -1.98 -0.88 7.12
N GLY A 202 -1.22 0.13 6.66
CA GLY A 202 -0.76 1.27 7.47
C GLY A 202 0.54 1.04 8.25
N ARG A 203 1.09 -0.19 8.27
CA ARG A 203 2.35 -0.55 8.93
C ARG A 203 3.38 -1.13 7.97
N PHE A 204 2.94 -2.02 7.09
CA PHE A 204 3.70 -2.66 6.04
C PHE A 204 3.03 -2.45 4.67
N THR A 205 3.74 -2.87 3.64
CA THR A 205 3.33 -2.73 2.25
C THR A 205 3.77 -3.92 1.42
N ASP A 206 2.97 -4.30 0.41
CA ASP A 206 3.39 -5.12 -0.73
C ASP A 206 3.14 -4.33 -2.02
N SER A 207 4.01 -4.49 -3.02
CA SER A 207 3.91 -3.75 -4.27
C SER A 207 4.24 -4.61 -5.47
N LYS A 208 3.58 -4.32 -6.60
CA LYS A 208 3.85 -4.97 -7.89
C LYS A 208 3.93 -3.94 -9.00
N ARG A 209 4.78 -4.25 -9.97
CA ARG A 209 4.98 -3.44 -11.18
C ARG A 209 4.35 -4.15 -12.36
N VAL A 210 3.60 -3.41 -13.16
CA VAL A 210 2.94 -3.90 -14.38
C VAL A 210 3.29 -3.01 -15.56
N LYS A 211 3.36 -3.60 -16.75
CA LYS A 211 3.58 -2.84 -17.98
C LYS A 211 2.25 -2.39 -18.55
N VAL A 212 2.21 -1.12 -18.96
CA VAL A 212 1.12 -0.54 -19.72
C VAL A 212 1.66 -0.11 -21.07
N LYS A 213 1.11 -0.66 -22.15
CA LYS A 213 1.47 -0.32 -23.53
C LYS A 213 0.32 0.41 -24.20
N VAL A 214 0.56 1.65 -24.59
CA VAL A 214 -0.40 2.46 -25.34
C VAL A 214 0.05 2.50 -26.81
N LEU A 215 -0.79 1.98 -27.69
CA LEU A 215 -0.57 1.92 -29.13
C LEU A 215 -1.11 3.20 -29.78
N LYS A 216 -0.35 3.76 -30.73
CA LYS A 216 -0.77 4.96 -31.47
C LYS A 216 -2.07 4.70 -32.24
N THR A 217 -2.99 5.66 -32.19
CA THR A 217 -4.22 5.65 -32.99
C THR A 217 -4.12 6.72 -34.07
N ASN A 218 -4.20 6.30 -35.33
CA ASN A 218 -4.10 7.20 -36.48
C ASN A 218 -5.35 8.09 -36.62
N ARG A 219 -5.18 9.38 -36.91
CA ARG A 219 -6.26 10.32 -37.20
C ARG A 219 -6.21 10.78 -38.66
N PRO A 220 -7.35 11.06 -39.31
CA PRO A 220 -7.34 11.54 -40.69
C PRO A 220 -6.73 12.94 -40.80
N PRO A 221 -6.15 13.29 -41.96
CA PRO A 221 -5.88 14.67 -42.32
C PRO A 221 -7.15 15.51 -42.27
N VAL A 222 -7.05 16.76 -41.84
CA VAL A 222 -8.18 17.70 -41.79
C VAL A 222 -8.02 18.72 -42.90
N LEU A 223 -8.94 18.74 -43.87
CA LEU A 223 -8.95 19.76 -44.92
C LEU A 223 -9.35 21.12 -44.34
N LYS A 224 -8.61 22.17 -44.72
CA LYS A 224 -9.06 23.55 -44.51
C LYS A 224 -10.28 23.85 -45.41
N PRO A 225 -11.12 24.84 -45.06
CA PRO A 225 -12.18 25.29 -45.95
C PRO A 225 -11.63 25.62 -47.35
N ILE A 226 -12.33 25.12 -48.37
CA ILE A 226 -12.01 25.39 -49.77
C ILE A 226 -13.16 26.22 -50.33
N LEU A 227 -12.85 27.31 -51.00
CA LEU A 227 -13.86 28.19 -51.59
C LEU A 227 -14.33 27.65 -52.94
N ASP A 228 -15.60 27.90 -53.24
CA ASP A 228 -16.15 27.69 -54.58
C ASP A 228 -15.42 28.58 -55.60
N VAL A 229 -15.29 28.09 -56.82
CA VAL A 229 -14.58 28.77 -57.90
C VAL A 229 -15.58 29.26 -58.92
N THR A 230 -15.43 30.51 -59.38
CA THR A 230 -16.17 31.02 -60.55
C THR A 230 -15.19 31.41 -61.63
N VAL A 231 -15.44 30.94 -62.84
CA VAL A 231 -14.55 31.11 -64.00
C VAL A 231 -15.37 31.36 -65.26
N ILE A 232 -14.78 31.92 -66.30
CA ILE A 232 -15.40 32.06 -67.63
C ILE A 232 -14.88 30.94 -68.52
N GLU A 233 -15.72 30.36 -69.38
CA GLU A 233 -15.31 29.36 -70.38
C GLU A 233 -14.02 29.77 -71.12
N GLY A 234 -13.08 28.83 -71.23
CA GLY A 234 -11.76 29.04 -71.82
C GLY A 234 -10.68 29.41 -70.80
N ASN A 235 -11.05 29.79 -69.57
CA ASN A 235 -10.07 30.05 -68.51
C ASN A 235 -9.76 28.77 -67.71
N GLN A 236 -8.56 28.73 -67.13
CA GLN A 236 -8.09 27.63 -66.31
C GLN A 236 -8.65 27.73 -64.88
N VAL A 237 -9.09 26.60 -64.33
CA VAL A 237 -9.40 26.40 -62.92
C VAL A 237 -8.21 25.72 -62.25
N VAL A 238 -7.81 26.23 -61.09
CA VAL A 238 -6.75 25.65 -60.26
C VAL A 238 -7.24 25.60 -58.82
N VAL A 239 -7.34 24.40 -58.26
CA VAL A 239 -7.71 24.16 -56.85
C VAL A 239 -6.47 23.73 -56.09
N LYS A 240 -6.04 24.56 -55.13
CA LYS A 240 -4.90 24.29 -54.25
C LYS A 240 -5.39 24.07 -52.82
N PRO A 241 -5.78 22.84 -52.45
CA PRO A 241 -6.23 22.57 -51.10
C PRO A 241 -5.08 22.69 -50.10
N GLN A 242 -5.45 22.86 -48.83
CA GLN A 242 -4.54 22.73 -47.70
C GLN A 242 -5.19 21.79 -46.68
N ALA A 243 -4.37 20.97 -46.05
CA ALA A 243 -4.78 20.09 -44.98
C ALA A 243 -3.69 20.04 -43.91
N ILE A 244 -4.07 19.67 -42.69
CA ILE A 244 -3.16 19.40 -41.59
C ILE A 244 -3.46 18.00 -41.11
N ASP A 245 -2.43 17.16 -41.04
CA ASP A 245 -2.56 15.86 -40.39
C ASP A 245 -2.27 15.99 -38.89
N PRO A 246 -3.20 15.62 -37.99
CA PRO A 246 -2.98 15.74 -36.55
C PRO A 246 -1.79 14.93 -36.02
N ASP A 247 -1.39 13.88 -36.73
CA ASP A 247 -0.29 12.97 -36.40
C ASP A 247 1.01 13.31 -37.15
N ASN A 248 0.98 14.39 -37.94
CA ASN A 248 2.03 14.85 -38.84
C ASN A 248 2.39 13.84 -39.94
N ASP A 249 1.45 12.97 -40.31
CA ASP A 249 1.63 12.06 -41.43
C ASP A 249 1.59 12.81 -42.78
N ALA A 250 2.21 12.23 -43.80
CA ALA A 250 2.32 12.87 -45.11
C ALA A 250 0.96 12.88 -45.81
N VAL A 251 0.49 14.07 -46.21
CA VAL A 251 -0.82 14.24 -46.86
C VAL A 251 -0.71 14.27 -48.38
N SER A 252 -1.58 13.52 -49.04
CA SER A 252 -1.81 13.56 -50.49
C SER A 252 -3.24 14.01 -50.82
N TYR A 253 -3.45 14.55 -52.02
CA TYR A 253 -4.74 15.06 -52.46
C TYR A 253 -5.28 14.28 -53.65
N VAL A 254 -6.59 14.02 -53.63
CA VAL A 254 -7.33 13.38 -54.73
C VAL A 254 -8.51 14.26 -55.12
N PHE A 255 -8.69 14.45 -56.41
CA PHE A 255 -9.77 15.26 -56.98
C PHE A 255 -10.67 14.40 -57.86
N THR A 256 -11.97 14.68 -57.84
CA THR A 256 -12.89 14.13 -58.83
C THR A 256 -12.91 14.99 -60.10
N ALA A 257 -13.32 14.38 -61.21
CA ALA A 257 -13.58 15.09 -62.46
C ALA A 257 -14.52 16.31 -62.25
N PRO A 258 -14.37 17.40 -63.02
CA PRO A 258 -13.46 17.54 -64.18
C PRO A 258 -12.01 17.93 -63.86
N LEU A 259 -11.62 18.01 -62.58
CA LEU A 259 -10.23 18.27 -62.20
C LEU A 259 -9.31 17.07 -62.50
N THR A 260 -8.07 17.35 -62.89
CA THR A 260 -6.98 16.36 -62.99
C THR A 260 -6.38 16.04 -61.61
N SER A 261 -5.44 15.10 -61.55
CA SER A 261 -4.70 14.74 -60.32
C SER A 261 -4.00 15.93 -59.66
N ASP A 262 -3.62 16.93 -60.45
CA ASP A 262 -2.92 18.12 -59.97
C ASP A 262 -3.89 19.26 -59.56
N GLY A 263 -5.20 18.96 -59.51
CA GLY A 263 -6.24 19.91 -59.13
C GLY A 263 -6.50 20.98 -60.20
N VAL A 264 -6.26 20.66 -61.47
CA VAL A 264 -6.38 21.59 -62.60
C VAL A 264 -7.49 21.17 -63.54
N TRP A 265 -8.22 22.15 -64.08
CA TRP A 265 -9.12 21.94 -65.20
C TRP A 265 -9.03 23.10 -66.20
N GLN A 266 -8.74 22.81 -67.46
CA GLN A 266 -8.78 23.78 -68.55
C GLN A 266 -10.18 23.76 -69.17
N THR A 267 -11.00 24.77 -68.88
CA THR A 267 -12.35 24.86 -69.45
C THR A 267 -12.31 25.23 -70.94
N ALA A 268 -13.35 24.86 -71.67
CA ALA A 268 -13.57 25.13 -73.08
C ALA A 268 -14.94 25.76 -73.33
N ALA A 269 -15.15 26.24 -74.56
CA ALA A 269 -16.48 26.70 -74.97
C ALA A 269 -17.46 25.51 -74.97
N GLY A 270 -18.59 25.66 -74.28
CA GLY A 270 -19.56 24.58 -74.05
C GLY A 270 -19.55 24.04 -72.61
N ASP A 271 -18.53 24.34 -71.82
CA ASP A 271 -18.41 23.91 -70.41
C ASP A 271 -19.21 24.80 -69.44
N ALA A 272 -20.04 25.74 -69.91
CA ALA A 272 -20.86 26.54 -69.01
C ALA A 272 -21.82 25.69 -68.17
N GLY A 273 -21.72 25.82 -66.85
CA GLY A 273 -22.50 25.04 -65.90
C GLY A 273 -21.91 25.09 -64.50
N THR A 274 -22.55 24.38 -63.58
CA THR A 274 -22.08 24.22 -62.20
C THR A 274 -21.60 22.79 -62.00
N TYR A 275 -20.34 22.63 -61.61
CA TYR A 275 -19.69 21.34 -61.41
C TYR A 275 -19.41 21.16 -59.93
N LYS A 276 -19.98 20.11 -59.33
CA LYS A 276 -19.62 19.71 -57.97
C LYS A 276 -18.39 18.82 -58.03
N VAL A 277 -17.33 19.19 -57.34
CA VAL A 277 -16.10 18.40 -57.24
C VAL A 277 -15.82 18.05 -55.79
N ASN A 278 -15.33 16.84 -55.56
CA ASN A 278 -14.82 16.41 -54.27
C ASN A 278 -13.31 16.57 -54.25
N VAL A 279 -12.81 17.17 -53.17
CA VAL A 279 -11.40 17.26 -52.83
C VAL A 279 -11.19 16.41 -51.59
N THR A 280 -10.32 15.42 -51.70
CA THR A 280 -9.99 14.47 -50.61
C THR A 280 -8.55 14.69 -50.19
N ALA A 281 -8.30 14.84 -48.89
CA ALA A 281 -6.96 14.73 -48.30
C ALA A 281 -6.82 13.36 -47.62
N THR A 282 -5.72 12.65 -47.86
CA THR A 282 -5.47 11.33 -47.27
C THR A 282 -4.00 11.14 -46.91
N ASP A 283 -3.76 10.44 -45.81
CA ASP A 283 -2.46 9.94 -45.34
C ASP A 283 -2.14 8.52 -45.85
N GLY A 284 -3.02 7.97 -46.71
CA GLY A 284 -2.95 6.58 -47.21
C GLY A 284 -3.67 5.54 -46.36
N LYS A 285 -4.19 5.91 -45.18
CA LYS A 285 -4.99 5.04 -44.29
C LYS A 285 -6.38 5.60 -44.04
N LEU A 286 -6.46 6.89 -43.71
CA LEU A 286 -7.66 7.66 -43.43
C LEU A 286 -7.74 8.89 -44.32
N SER A 287 -8.89 9.56 -44.34
CA SER A 287 -9.10 10.71 -45.23
C SER A 287 -10.21 11.66 -44.74
N ASP A 288 -10.11 12.94 -45.11
CA ASP A 288 -11.19 13.93 -45.05
C ASP A 288 -11.55 14.38 -46.46
N THR A 289 -12.83 14.62 -46.73
CA THR A 289 -13.34 15.03 -48.05
C THR A 289 -14.25 16.24 -47.91
N LYS A 290 -14.03 17.24 -48.76
CA LYS A 290 -14.94 18.39 -48.93
C LYS A 290 -15.39 18.50 -50.37
N SER A 291 -16.64 18.91 -50.55
CA SER A 291 -17.15 19.29 -51.88
C SER A 291 -17.09 20.80 -52.05
N ILE A 292 -16.70 21.24 -53.23
CA ILE A 292 -16.87 22.63 -53.70
C ILE A 292 -17.63 22.65 -55.01
N PHE A 293 -18.15 23.82 -55.37
CA PHE A 293 -18.74 24.09 -56.67
C PHE A 293 -17.79 24.92 -57.54
N ILE A 294 -17.71 24.54 -58.81
CA ILE A 294 -17.06 25.32 -59.86
C ILE A 294 -18.17 25.82 -60.78
N LEU A 295 -18.40 27.13 -60.79
CA LEU A 295 -19.32 27.80 -61.71
C LEU A 295 -18.56 28.29 -62.94
N VAL A 296 -18.82 27.68 -64.08
CA VAL A 296 -18.31 28.13 -65.39
C VAL A 296 -19.37 29.00 -66.05
N SER A 297 -19.09 30.29 -66.15
CA SER A 297 -19.92 31.27 -66.83
C SER A 297 -19.62 31.30 -68.32
N ARG A 298 -20.67 31.48 -69.15
CA ARG A 298 -20.51 31.58 -70.61
C ARG A 298 -19.60 32.74 -70.99
N ARG A 299 -18.72 32.50 -71.97
CA ARG A 299 -17.99 33.59 -72.61
C ARG A 299 -18.94 34.35 -73.54
N ASN A 300 -19.11 35.65 -73.34
CA ASN A 300 -19.93 36.46 -74.24
C ASN A 300 -19.35 36.41 -75.66
N LYS A 301 -20.18 36.10 -76.67
CA LYS A 301 -19.82 36.19 -78.09
C LYS A 301 -20.51 37.40 -78.70
N ALA A 302 -19.78 38.16 -79.53
CA ALA A 302 -20.38 39.23 -80.31
C ALA A 302 -21.46 38.66 -81.26
N PRO A 303 -22.56 39.41 -81.52
CA PRO A 303 -23.53 39.02 -82.53
C PRO A 303 -22.85 38.86 -83.90
N VAL A 304 -23.23 37.84 -84.66
CA VAL A 304 -22.79 37.67 -86.05
C VAL A 304 -24.01 37.89 -86.94
N LEU A 305 -23.87 38.75 -87.94
CA LEU A 305 -24.92 38.95 -88.95
C LEU A 305 -25.07 37.67 -89.78
N ALA A 306 -26.31 37.26 -90.03
CA ALA A 306 -26.59 36.17 -90.96
C ALA A 306 -26.25 36.63 -92.38
N SER A 307 -25.62 35.74 -93.16
CA SER A 307 -25.50 35.93 -94.61
C SER A 307 -26.90 35.85 -95.21
N ILE A 308 -27.31 36.92 -95.89
CA ILE A 308 -28.51 37.01 -96.72
C ILE A 308 -28.36 36.20 -98.00
#